data_AF-A0A2E8H4M2-F1
#
_entry.id   AF-A0A2E8H4M2-F1
#
_cell.length_a   1.000
_cell.length_b   1.000
_cell.length_c   1.000
_cell.angle_alpha   90.00
_cell.angle_beta   90.00
_cell.angle_gamma   90.00
#
_symmetry.space_group_name_H-M   'P 1'
#
loop_
_entity.id
_entity.type
_entity.pdbx_description
1 polymer ?
#
loop_
_entity_poly.entity_id
_entity_poly.type
_entity_poly.pdbx_seq_one_letter_code
_entity_poly.pdbx_strand_id
1 'polypeptide(L)'
;MPTGRHPAGLLLALLLLSCAGEDLRFSTPATTFRTYREALTRGDAETSWLCLSSGYRQLEFEGNADRWAAHIEGPSVSREVDRLEIGQETEINDRLAFLQFDPSTVGPGRAPFYYFLYEAEGWRITTHLDSLFRVELEAAIERDEFSLPRLRR
;
A
#
# COMPACT_ATOMS: atom_id res chain seq x y z
N MET A 1 -9.15 18.63 55.85
CA MET A 1 -8.07 19.14 54.97
C MET A 1 -8.17 18.42 53.63
N PRO A 2 -8.32 19.14 52.51
CA PRO A 2 -8.47 18.54 51.19
C PRO A 2 -7.09 18.35 50.56
N THR A 3 -6.78 17.16 50.07
CA THR A 3 -5.68 16.95 49.11
C THR A 3 -6.28 16.36 47.86
N GLY A 4 -6.63 17.25 46.91
CA GLY A 4 -7.00 16.87 45.56
C GLY A 4 -5.82 16.18 44.88
N ARG A 5 -6.02 14.93 44.48
CA ARG A 5 -5.09 14.22 43.59
C ARG A 5 -5.54 14.48 42.15
N HIS A 6 -4.66 15.11 41.39
CA HIS A 6 -4.89 15.54 40.02
C HIS A 6 -5.21 14.35 39.07
N PRO A 7 -6.34 14.35 38.34
CA PRO A 7 -6.58 13.42 37.23
C PRO A 7 -5.74 13.74 35.99
N ALA A 8 -5.05 14.88 35.98
CA ALA A 8 -4.27 15.38 34.85
C ALA A 8 -3.04 14.52 34.49
N GLY A 9 -2.41 13.88 35.47
CA GLY A 9 -1.23 13.05 35.22
C GLY A 9 -1.55 11.75 34.48
N LEU A 10 -2.74 11.18 34.72
CA LEU A 10 -3.20 9.96 34.05
C LEU A 10 -3.64 10.25 32.60
N LEU A 11 -4.29 11.41 32.37
CA LEU A 11 -4.68 11.86 31.03
C LEU A 11 -3.47 12.19 30.15
N LEU A 12 -2.41 12.78 30.69
CA LEU A 12 -1.18 13.06 29.93
C LEU A 12 -0.45 11.76 29.52
N ALA A 13 -0.44 10.74 30.40
CA ALA A 13 0.14 9.44 30.10
C ALA A 13 -0.65 8.65 29.03
N LEU A 14 -1.99 8.78 29.02
CA LEU A 14 -2.85 8.18 27.99
C LEU A 14 -2.73 8.90 26.63
N LEU A 15 -2.49 10.22 26.62
CA LEU A 15 -2.25 10.97 25.38
C LEU A 15 -0.89 10.62 24.74
N LEU A 16 0.13 10.30 25.54
CA LEU A 16 1.46 9.90 25.03
C LEU A 16 1.50 8.46 24.52
N LEU A 17 0.64 7.55 25.00
CA LEU A 17 0.51 6.19 24.46
C LEU A 17 -0.32 6.11 23.17
N SER A 18 -1.08 7.16 22.83
CA SER A 18 -1.83 7.20 21.57
C SER A 18 -0.95 7.56 20.36
N CYS A 19 0.34 7.83 20.56
CA CYS A 19 1.35 7.85 19.51
C CYS A 19 1.93 6.43 19.30
N ALA A 20 1.07 5.42 19.22
CA ALA A 20 1.43 4.17 18.55
C ALA A 20 1.63 4.55 17.08
N GLY A 21 2.85 5.03 16.78
CA GLY A 21 3.16 5.74 15.55
C GLY A 21 2.81 4.89 14.36
N GLU A 22 2.02 5.47 13.44
CA GLU A 22 1.83 4.90 12.12
C GLU A 22 3.20 4.53 11.55
N ASP A 23 3.31 3.30 11.05
CA ASP A 23 4.55 2.86 10.43
C ASP A 23 4.75 3.70 9.16
N LEU A 24 5.69 4.64 9.25
CA LEU A 24 5.93 5.62 8.19
C LEU A 24 6.25 4.97 6.84
N ARG A 25 6.72 3.71 6.84
CA ARG A 25 6.95 2.91 5.64
C ARG A 25 5.70 2.73 4.78
N PHE A 26 4.51 2.86 5.37
CA PHE A 26 3.21 2.62 4.75
C PHE A 26 2.28 3.83 4.76
N SER A 27 2.84 5.01 5.03
CA SER A 27 2.11 6.28 5.22
C SER A 27 1.41 6.80 3.95
N THR A 28 1.99 6.54 2.78
CA THR A 28 1.43 6.93 1.47
C THR A 28 1.67 5.83 0.45
N PRO A 29 0.88 5.75 -0.63
CA PRO A 29 1.13 4.82 -1.73
C PRO A 29 2.57 4.90 -2.27
N ALA A 30 3.11 6.11 -2.49
CA ALA A 30 4.47 6.32 -2.97
C ALA A 30 5.51 5.87 -1.96
N THR A 31 5.31 6.12 -0.66
CA THR A 31 6.23 5.63 0.38
C THR A 31 6.18 4.11 0.49
N THR A 32 5.00 3.48 0.45
CA THR A 32 4.86 2.01 0.40
C THR A 32 5.58 1.43 -0.81
N PHE A 33 5.44 2.04 -2.00
CA PHE A 33 6.14 1.56 -3.20
C PHE A 33 7.66 1.68 -3.11
N ARG A 34 8.17 2.77 -2.53
CA ARG A 34 9.62 2.93 -2.29
C ARG A 34 10.13 1.88 -1.30
N THR A 35 9.39 1.65 -0.20
CA THR A 35 9.69 0.57 0.76
C THR A 35 9.74 -0.78 0.06
N TYR A 36 8.75 -1.10 -0.77
CA TYR A 36 8.68 -2.34 -1.54
C TYR A 36 9.88 -2.51 -2.48
N ARG A 37 10.22 -1.47 -3.25
CA ARG A 37 11.38 -1.47 -4.15
C ARG A 37 12.69 -1.69 -3.40
N GLU A 38 12.91 -0.96 -2.30
CA GLU A 38 14.12 -1.11 -1.49
C GLU A 38 14.22 -2.52 -0.90
N ALA A 39 13.11 -3.06 -0.39
CA ALA A 39 13.06 -4.41 0.15
C ALA A 39 13.42 -5.46 -0.90
N LEU A 40 12.83 -5.39 -2.09
CA LEU A 40 13.19 -6.26 -3.21
C LEU A 40 14.68 -6.15 -3.60
N THR A 41 15.21 -4.93 -3.64
CA THR A 41 16.61 -4.68 -4.00
C THR A 41 17.59 -5.25 -2.97
N ARG A 42 17.21 -5.24 -1.69
CA ARG A 42 18.02 -5.77 -0.58
C ARG A 42 17.79 -7.26 -0.31
N GLY A 43 16.87 -7.91 -1.02
CA GLY A 43 16.47 -9.30 -0.73
C GLY A 43 15.68 -9.46 0.57
N ASP A 44 15.07 -8.38 1.06
CA ASP A 44 14.22 -8.40 2.25
C ASP A 44 12.81 -8.90 1.89
N ALA A 45 12.68 -10.24 1.91
CA ALA A 45 11.42 -10.92 1.59
C ALA A 45 10.29 -10.56 2.57
N GLU A 46 10.62 -10.33 3.84
CA GLU A 46 9.64 -10.00 4.88
C GLU A 46 9.05 -8.61 4.65
N THR A 47 9.89 -7.59 4.49
CA THR A 47 9.39 -6.22 4.26
C THR A 47 8.65 -6.11 2.93
N SER A 48 9.13 -6.77 1.88
CA SER A 48 8.43 -6.76 0.58
C SER A 48 7.07 -7.49 0.65
N TRP A 49 6.96 -8.55 1.44
CA TRP A 49 5.70 -9.24 1.73
C TRP A 49 4.71 -8.34 2.49
N LEU A 50 5.19 -7.59 3.49
CA LEU A 50 4.36 -6.66 4.27
C LEU A 50 3.83 -5.49 3.44
N CYS A 51 4.48 -5.16 2.32
CA CYS A 51 3.97 -4.13 1.40
C CYS A 51 2.71 -4.58 0.64
N LEU A 52 2.37 -5.86 0.63
CA LEU A 52 1.25 -6.42 -0.14
C LEU A 52 -0.05 -6.46 0.69
N SER A 53 -1.20 -6.23 0.06
CA SER A 53 -2.51 -6.32 0.74
C SER A 53 -2.76 -7.76 1.20
N SER A 54 -3.54 -7.91 2.26
CA SER A 54 -3.97 -9.23 2.73
C SER A 54 -4.70 -10.02 1.65
N GLY A 55 -5.57 -9.36 0.87
CA GLY A 55 -6.29 -9.95 -0.26
C GLY A 55 -5.36 -10.41 -1.38
N TYR A 56 -4.38 -9.61 -1.77
CA TYR A 56 -3.40 -9.96 -2.80
C TYR A 56 -2.51 -11.13 -2.35
N ARG A 57 -2.03 -11.10 -1.10
CA ARG A 57 -1.29 -12.20 -0.48
C ARG A 57 -2.07 -13.51 -0.50
N GLN A 58 -3.36 -13.47 -0.18
CA GLN A 58 -4.23 -14.64 -0.19
C GLN A 58 -4.50 -15.15 -1.61
N LEU A 59 -4.79 -14.26 -2.55
CA LEU A 59 -5.18 -14.61 -3.91
C LEU A 59 -4.05 -15.27 -4.70
N GLU A 60 -2.82 -14.77 -4.55
CA GLU A 60 -1.72 -15.13 -5.47
C GLU A 60 -0.71 -16.07 -4.83
N PHE A 61 -0.60 -16.01 -3.51
CA PHE A 61 0.38 -16.78 -2.74
C PHE A 61 -0.27 -17.66 -1.67
N GLU A 62 -1.60 -17.76 -1.63
CA GLU A 62 -2.34 -18.52 -0.62
C GLU A 62 -2.03 -18.07 0.83
N GLY A 63 -1.62 -16.81 1.00
CA GLY A 63 -1.17 -16.27 2.29
C GLY A 63 0.18 -16.81 2.76
N ASN A 64 0.92 -17.51 1.91
CA ASN A 64 2.18 -18.15 2.25
C ASN A 64 3.39 -17.26 1.88
N ALA A 65 4.09 -16.74 2.88
CA ALA A 65 5.26 -15.89 2.71
C ALA A 65 6.46 -16.61 2.09
N ASP A 66 6.61 -17.93 2.27
CA ASP A 66 7.71 -18.71 1.66
C ASP A 66 7.50 -18.82 0.15
N ARG A 67 6.24 -18.89 -0.32
CA ARG A 67 5.93 -18.86 -1.75
C ARG A 67 6.28 -17.51 -2.36
N TRP A 68 6.05 -16.42 -1.62
CA TRP A 68 6.51 -15.09 -2.02
C TRP A 68 8.03 -15.01 -2.07
N ALA A 69 8.73 -15.47 -1.04
CA ALA A 69 10.19 -15.50 -1.00
C ALA A 69 10.75 -16.24 -2.22
N ALA A 70 10.25 -17.45 -2.50
CA ALA A 70 10.63 -18.22 -3.68
C ALA A 70 10.31 -17.52 -5.01
N HIS A 71 9.21 -16.76 -5.08
CA HIS A 71 8.83 -15.97 -6.25
C HIS A 71 9.84 -14.85 -6.55
N ILE A 72 10.38 -14.20 -5.52
CA ILE A 72 11.30 -13.05 -5.66
C ILE A 72 12.78 -13.43 -5.69
N GLU A 73 13.14 -14.68 -5.40
CA GLU A 73 14.52 -15.19 -5.55
C GLU A 73 15.04 -15.08 -7.00
N GLY A 74 14.14 -14.97 -7.99
CA GLY A 74 14.49 -14.68 -9.38
C GLY A 74 14.76 -13.19 -9.63
N PRO A 75 15.79 -12.81 -10.41
CA PRO A 75 16.15 -11.41 -10.63
C PRO A 75 15.14 -10.62 -11.48
N SER A 76 14.03 -11.24 -11.93
CA SER A 76 13.05 -10.57 -12.80
C SER A 76 12.22 -9.53 -12.06
N VAL A 77 11.72 -9.84 -10.87
CA VAL A 77 10.82 -8.95 -10.13
C VAL A 77 11.57 -7.73 -9.64
N SER A 78 12.70 -7.92 -8.95
CA SER A 78 13.53 -6.81 -8.45
C SER A 78 13.96 -5.87 -9.59
N ARG A 79 14.50 -6.39 -10.71
CA ARG A 79 14.89 -5.54 -11.85
C ARG A 79 13.71 -4.83 -12.51
N GLU A 80 12.55 -5.48 -12.57
CA GLU A 80 11.35 -4.86 -13.14
C GLU A 80 10.82 -3.72 -12.27
N VAL A 81 10.89 -3.85 -10.95
CA VAL A 81 10.43 -2.82 -10.01
C VAL A 81 11.47 -1.69 -9.85
N ASP A 82 12.76 -2.02 -9.85
CA ASP A 82 13.86 -1.07 -9.67
C ASP A 82 13.84 0.04 -10.72
N ARG A 83 13.58 -0.31 -11.98
CA ARG A 83 13.50 0.65 -13.10
C ARG A 83 12.33 1.62 -13.03
N LEU A 84 11.26 1.33 -12.28
CA LEU A 84 10.01 2.10 -12.36
C LEU A 84 10.16 3.47 -11.68
N GLU A 85 9.83 4.54 -12.39
CA GLU A 85 9.79 5.90 -11.85
C GLU A 85 8.33 6.33 -11.65
N ILE A 86 8.01 6.84 -10.46
CA ILE A 86 6.66 7.35 -10.16
C ILE A 86 6.47 8.65 -10.95
N GLY A 87 5.54 8.66 -11.89
CA GLY A 87 5.14 9.88 -12.61
C GLY A 87 4.05 10.64 -11.87
N GLN A 88 3.08 9.93 -11.30
CA GLN A 88 1.98 10.51 -10.54
C GLN A 88 1.49 9.57 -9.43
N GLU A 89 1.10 10.17 -8.31
CA GLU A 89 0.38 9.53 -7.22
C GLU A 89 -1.04 10.13 -7.16
N THR A 90 -2.05 9.27 -7.11
CA THR A 90 -3.46 9.68 -7.00
C THR A 90 -4.14 8.89 -5.90
N GLU A 91 -4.48 9.57 -4.80
CA GLU A 91 -5.41 9.06 -3.80
C GLU A 91 -6.84 9.34 -4.30
N ILE A 92 -7.66 8.29 -4.36
CA ILE A 92 -9.08 8.39 -4.72
C ILE A 92 -9.88 8.81 -3.48
N ASN A 93 -9.61 8.16 -2.35
CA ASN A 93 -10.18 8.43 -1.03
C ASN A 93 -9.22 7.89 0.04
N ASP A 94 -9.66 7.82 1.30
CA ASP A 94 -8.90 7.28 2.44
C ASP A 94 -8.65 5.76 2.37
N ARG A 95 -9.17 5.08 1.35
CA ARG A 95 -9.06 3.63 1.19
C ARG A 95 -8.38 3.19 -0.08
N LEU A 96 -8.42 4.00 -1.14
CA LEU A 96 -7.97 3.63 -2.47
C LEU A 96 -7.02 4.67 -3.05
N ALA A 97 -5.98 4.16 -3.70
CA ALA A 97 -5.07 4.99 -4.47
C ALA A 97 -4.46 4.20 -5.63
N PHE A 98 -3.85 4.92 -6.56
CA PHE A 98 -2.99 4.32 -7.57
C PHE A 98 -1.76 5.19 -7.82
N LEU A 99 -0.67 4.52 -8.16
CA LEU A 99 0.51 5.16 -8.75
C LEU A 99 0.48 4.93 -10.25
N GLN A 100 0.74 5.99 -11.01
CA GLN A 100 1.05 5.92 -12.43
C GLN A 100 2.55 6.11 -12.63
N PHE A 101 3.20 5.16 -13.29
CA PHE A 101 4.62 5.23 -13.58
C PHE A 101 4.91 5.99 -14.88
N ASP A 102 6.11 6.57 -14.98
CA ASP A 102 6.60 7.15 -16.22
C ASP A 102 6.61 6.08 -17.32
N PRO A 103 5.88 6.28 -18.44
CA PRO A 103 5.78 5.30 -19.50
C PRO A 103 7.13 4.86 -20.10
N SER A 104 8.17 5.70 -20.03
CA SER A 104 9.53 5.38 -20.50
C SER A 104 10.24 4.33 -19.63
N THR A 105 9.76 4.13 -18.41
CA THR A 105 10.32 3.17 -17.44
C THR A 105 9.56 1.84 -17.38
N VAL A 106 8.37 1.80 -17.99
CA VAL A 106 7.48 0.63 -17.99
C VAL A 106 7.86 -0.32 -19.14
N GLY A 107 7.91 -1.62 -18.85
CA GLY A 107 8.23 -2.63 -19.85
C GLY A 107 7.16 -2.75 -20.95
N PRO A 108 7.54 -3.17 -22.17
CA PRO A 108 6.58 -3.39 -23.25
C PRO A 108 5.45 -4.34 -22.83
N GLY A 109 4.20 -3.95 -23.10
CA GLY A 109 3.00 -4.77 -22.81
C GLY A 109 2.59 -4.81 -21.33
N ARG A 110 3.22 -4.01 -20.46
CA ARG A 110 2.84 -3.89 -19.04
C ARG A 110 1.91 -2.70 -18.81
N ALA A 111 1.02 -2.85 -17.83
CA ALA A 111 0.21 -1.73 -17.36
C ALA A 111 1.10 -0.74 -16.56
N PRO A 112 0.95 0.58 -16.74
CA PRO A 112 1.78 1.57 -16.08
C PRO A 112 1.24 1.95 -14.68
N PHE A 113 0.49 1.06 -14.02
CA PHE A 113 -0.22 1.38 -12.77
C PHE A 113 0.04 0.35 -11.70
N TYR A 114 0.25 0.81 -10.46
CA TYR A 114 0.10 0.01 -9.25
C TYR A 114 -1.11 0.53 -8.47
N TYR A 115 -1.89 -0.39 -7.92
CA TYR A 115 -3.08 -0.09 -7.13
C TYR A 115 -2.79 -0.29 -5.65
N PHE A 116 -3.44 0.51 -4.82
CA PHE A 116 -3.23 0.51 -3.38
C PHE A 116 -4.56 0.48 -2.64
N LEU A 117 -4.55 -0.23 -1.53
CA LEU A 117 -5.64 -0.31 -0.57
C LEU A 117 -5.11 0.06 0.81
N TYR A 118 -5.83 0.90 1.55
CA TYR A 118 -5.52 1.19 2.95
C TYR A 118 -6.06 0.06 3.84
N GLU A 119 -5.18 -0.58 4.59
CA GLU A 119 -5.51 -1.59 5.61
C GLU A 119 -5.17 -1.04 7.02
N ALA A 120 -5.42 -1.82 8.08
CA ALA A 120 -5.25 -1.37 9.47
C ALA A 120 -3.85 -0.82 9.82
N GLU A 121 -2.84 -1.18 9.03
CA GLU A 121 -1.42 -0.87 9.25
C GLU A 121 -0.86 0.10 8.19
N GLY A 122 -1.71 0.66 7.33
CA GLY A 122 -1.33 1.62 6.28
C GLY A 122 -1.62 1.13 4.87
N TRP A 123 -1.06 1.85 3.89
CA TRP A 123 -1.22 1.56 2.46
C TRP A 123 -0.50 0.29 2.05
N ARG A 124 -1.20 -0.55 1.28
CA ARG A 124 -0.72 -1.84 0.74
C ARG A 124 -0.89 -1.92 -0.77
N ILE A 125 0.10 -2.48 -1.45
CA ILE A 125 0.05 -2.80 -2.89
C ILE A 125 -0.95 -3.93 -3.11
N THR A 126 -1.86 -3.74 -4.06
CA THR A 126 -2.85 -4.74 -4.45
C THR A 126 -2.98 -4.85 -5.97
N THR A 127 -3.87 -5.72 -6.42
CA THR A 127 -4.23 -5.93 -7.82
C THR A 127 -5.71 -5.62 -8.01
N HIS A 128 -6.09 -5.28 -9.25
CA HIS A 128 -7.49 -5.11 -9.65
C HIS A 128 -8.35 -6.39 -9.50
N LEU A 129 -7.71 -7.56 -9.35
CA LEU A 129 -8.37 -8.83 -9.08
C LEU A 129 -8.73 -9.04 -7.60
N ASP A 130 -8.21 -8.21 -6.69
CA ASP A 130 -8.55 -8.25 -5.28
C ASP A 130 -10.02 -7.81 -5.10
N SER A 131 -10.83 -8.70 -4.53
CA SER A 131 -12.26 -8.44 -4.33
C SER A 131 -12.52 -7.24 -3.45
N LEU A 132 -11.66 -6.97 -2.46
CA LEU A 132 -11.82 -5.83 -1.57
C LEU A 132 -11.53 -4.54 -2.32
N PHE A 133 -10.45 -4.49 -3.10
CA PHE A 133 -10.16 -3.35 -3.96
C PHE A 133 -11.32 -3.06 -4.93
N ARG A 134 -11.87 -4.10 -5.57
CA ARG A 134 -13.01 -3.94 -6.49
C ARG A 134 -14.26 -3.37 -5.79
N VAL A 135 -14.63 -3.93 -4.64
CA VAL A 135 -15.81 -3.47 -3.88
C VAL A 135 -15.65 -2.01 -3.44
N GLU A 136 -14.47 -1.64 -2.93
CA GLU A 136 -14.22 -0.26 -2.54
C GLU A 136 -14.22 0.67 -3.76
N LEU A 137 -13.72 0.23 -4.92
CA LEU A 137 -13.70 1.05 -6.14
C LEU A 137 -15.11 1.27 -6.68
N GLU A 138 -15.94 0.23 -6.67
CA GLU A 138 -17.37 0.33 -7.00
C GLU A 138 -18.07 1.31 -6.06
N ALA A 139 -17.82 1.22 -4.76
CA ALA A 139 -18.37 2.16 -3.78
C ALA A 139 -17.88 3.61 -3.98
N ALA A 140 -16.61 3.82 -4.33
CA ALA A 140 -16.07 5.14 -4.64
C ALA A 140 -16.75 5.76 -5.88
N ILE A 141 -17.08 4.93 -6.88
CA ILE A 141 -17.86 5.37 -8.05
C ILE A 141 -19.30 5.70 -7.65
N GLU A 142 -19.96 4.87 -6.85
CA GLU A 142 -21.32 5.12 -6.35
C GLU A 142 -21.44 6.40 -5.51
N ARG A 143 -20.35 6.81 -4.86
CA ARG A 143 -20.26 8.03 -4.05
C ARG A 143 -19.75 9.25 -4.81
N ASP A 144 -19.54 9.15 -6.13
CA ASP A 144 -18.95 10.19 -6.98
C ASP A 144 -17.53 10.64 -6.55
N GLU A 145 -16.81 9.82 -5.76
CA GLU A 145 -15.42 10.05 -5.34
C GLU A 145 -14.44 9.72 -6.48
N PHE A 146 -14.84 8.83 -7.39
CA PHE A 146 -14.08 8.47 -8.58
C PHE A 146 -14.95 8.38 -9.81
N SER A 147 -14.37 8.74 -10.96
CA SER A 147 -15.01 8.54 -12.25
C SER A 147 -14.06 7.82 -13.18
N LEU A 148 -14.53 6.70 -13.75
CA LEU A 148 -13.78 6.01 -14.79
C LEU A 148 -13.56 6.95 -15.99
N PRO A 149 -12.36 6.96 -16.60
CA PRO A 149 -12.11 7.74 -17.79
C PRO A 149 -13.15 7.37 -18.85
N ARG A 150 -13.91 8.36 -19.33
CA ARG A 150 -14.81 8.13 -20.45
C ARG A 150 -13.96 7.78 -21.67
N LEU A 151 -14.06 6.55 -22.14
CA LEU A 151 -13.49 6.15 -23.42
C LEU A 151 -14.05 7.09 -24.49
N ARG A 152 -13.22 8.02 -24.97
CA ARG A 152 -13.52 8.74 -26.20
C ARG A 152 -13.44 7.71 -27.33
N ARG A 153 -14.60 7.27 -27.81
CA ARG A 153 -14.71 6.51 -29.06
C ARG A 153 -14.30 7.38 -30.23
#